data_AF-A0AA95NHG3-F1
#
_entry.id   AF-A0AA95NHG3-F1
#
_cell.length_a   1.000
_cell.length_b   1.000
_cell.length_c   1.000
_cell.angle_alpha   90.00
_cell.angle_beta   90.00
_cell.angle_gamma   90.00
#
_symmetry.space_group_name_H-M   'P 1'
#
loop_
_entity.id
_entity.type
_entity.pdbx_description
1 polymer ?
#
loop_
_entity_poly.entity_id
_entity_poly.type
_entity_poly.pdbx_seq_one_letter_code
_entity_poly.pdbx_strand_id
1 'polypeptide(L)'
;MTLSSFRKLAAALCALTLAGCAGMENSGAHDSMSAECPVGMHYAAFGMPGTPLAQLRAMASARLAVLGLEAAWQAPEGEAFDDGAEDRERLRGLLAVVLPAYERYPPALLARIQLRRLEFVKNLRVGEQLRRAMPAAQRDSVAYADIGGPLGACAAGIEARVHHELYHLIEARLFKDYYYRDPQWLALNPAGIRYGAGGSTAYGKAFSNLGHPQAGMVSAYALYGPEEDKAEVFGWMMTPGYASRLRRWAEQDPALAAKRQFMGALLAQLSAGALGPADLDWLAARTQP
;
A
#
# COMPACT_ATOMS: atom_id res chain seq x y z
N MET A 1 -75.14 -1.81 -39.53
CA MET A 1 -73.69 -1.47 -39.65
C MET A 1 -72.90 -2.58 -38.98
N THR A 2 -71.89 -3.09 -39.68
CA THR A 2 -71.24 -4.40 -39.53
C THR A 2 -70.12 -4.45 -38.47
N LEU A 3 -69.88 -5.67 -37.97
CA LEU A 3 -68.74 -6.12 -37.16
C LEU A 3 -67.39 -6.01 -37.88
N SER A 4 -66.28 -6.12 -37.11
CA SER A 4 -64.96 -6.75 -37.43
C SER A 4 -63.79 -5.83 -37.03
N SER A 5 -63.07 -6.09 -35.95
CA SER A 5 -61.90 -7.01 -35.85
C SER A 5 -60.60 -6.48 -36.48
N PHE A 6 -59.55 -6.53 -35.66
CA PHE A 6 -58.19 -6.98 -36.00
C PHE A 6 -57.28 -6.14 -36.93
N ARG A 7 -56.14 -5.77 -36.33
CA ARG A 7 -54.75 -5.95 -36.83
C ARG A 7 -54.20 -5.07 -37.98
N LYS A 8 -53.08 -4.42 -37.61
CA LYS A 8 -51.74 -4.38 -38.24
C LYS A 8 -51.30 -3.10 -38.97
N LEU A 9 -49.98 -2.89 -38.81
CA LEU A 9 -49.00 -2.05 -39.52
C LEU A 9 -48.96 -0.56 -39.10
N ALA A 10 -48.01 -0.10 -38.29
CA ALA A 10 -46.53 -0.20 -38.26
C ALA A 10 -45.80 0.85 -39.10
N ALA A 11 -44.77 1.41 -38.45
CA ALA A 11 -43.59 2.12 -38.97
C ALA A 11 -43.80 3.57 -39.42
N ALA A 12 -43.34 4.52 -38.60
CA ALA A 12 -42.07 5.23 -38.86
C ALA A 12 -41.79 6.33 -37.82
N LEU A 13 -40.50 6.48 -37.48
CA LEU A 13 -39.86 7.60 -36.79
C LEU A 13 -40.18 7.83 -35.30
N CYS A 14 -39.40 7.17 -34.44
CA CYS A 14 -38.53 7.90 -33.50
C CYS A 14 -37.53 6.91 -32.86
N ALA A 15 -36.41 6.69 -33.54
CA ALA A 15 -35.26 6.00 -32.98
C ALA A 15 -34.05 6.92 -33.13
N LEU A 16 -33.91 7.88 -32.21
CA LEU A 16 -32.64 8.52 -31.90
C LEU A 16 -32.23 8.10 -30.49
N THR A 17 -31.33 7.10 -30.47
CA THR A 17 -30.19 6.97 -29.54
C THR A 17 -30.46 7.18 -28.05
N LEU A 18 -31.06 6.15 -27.42
CA LEU A 18 -30.71 5.77 -26.04
C LEU A 18 -29.57 4.75 -26.11
N ALA A 19 -28.34 5.25 -26.27
CA ALA A 19 -27.14 4.44 -26.10
C ALA A 19 -26.13 5.31 -25.34
N GLY A 20 -25.75 4.88 -24.13
CA GLY A 20 -24.64 5.50 -23.40
C GLY A 20 -24.90 5.92 -21.96
N CYS A 21 -25.75 5.23 -21.21
CA CYS A 21 -25.65 5.20 -19.74
C CYS A 21 -25.55 3.75 -19.26
N ALA A 22 -24.64 2.98 -19.88
CA ALA A 22 -24.08 1.82 -19.22
C ALA A 22 -23.09 2.35 -18.17
N GLY A 23 -23.22 1.89 -16.93
CA GLY A 23 -22.55 2.45 -15.77
C GLY A 23 -21.06 2.64 -16.00
N MET A 24 -20.57 3.81 -15.57
CA MET A 24 -19.19 3.92 -15.13
C MET A 24 -19.03 2.98 -13.93
N GLU A 25 -18.71 1.71 -14.20
CA GLU A 25 -18.00 0.89 -13.24
C GLU A 25 -16.73 1.68 -12.91
N ASN A 26 -16.74 2.34 -11.75
CA ASN A 26 -15.60 3.06 -11.24
C ASN A 26 -14.60 2.01 -10.72
N SER A 27 -13.96 1.35 -11.68
CA SER A 27 -13.10 0.19 -11.48
C SER A 27 -11.75 0.64 -10.92
N GLY A 28 -11.52 0.41 -9.62
CA GLY A 28 -10.24 0.00 -9.02
C GLY A 28 -8.94 0.80 -9.27
N ALA A 29 -8.94 1.88 -10.04
CA ALA A 29 -7.73 2.54 -10.54
C ALA A 29 -7.36 3.83 -9.77
N HIS A 30 -8.25 4.33 -8.91
CA HIS A 30 -7.98 5.52 -8.11
C HIS A 30 -7.01 5.18 -6.95
N ASP A 31 -5.78 5.66 -7.01
CA ASP A 31 -4.86 5.58 -5.86
C ASP A 31 -5.41 6.47 -4.74
N SER A 32 -5.81 5.87 -3.62
CA SER A 32 -6.34 6.60 -2.45
C SER A 32 -5.33 7.58 -1.85
N MET A 33 -4.03 7.42 -2.13
CA MET A 33 -2.96 8.31 -1.70
C MET A 33 -2.62 9.39 -2.74
N SER A 34 -3.27 9.42 -3.91
CA SER A 34 -2.95 10.36 -5.00
C SER A 34 -3.01 11.82 -4.55
N ALA A 35 -4.06 12.20 -3.82
CA ALA A 35 -4.22 13.56 -3.28
C ALA A 35 -3.19 13.91 -2.19
N GLU A 36 -2.60 12.89 -1.58
CA GLU A 36 -1.61 13.04 -0.52
C GLU A 36 -0.17 12.98 -1.03
N CYS A 37 0.03 12.68 -2.32
CA CYS A 37 1.36 12.39 -2.86
C CYS A 37 2.33 13.56 -2.60
N PRO A 38 3.44 13.34 -1.88
CA PRO A 38 4.40 14.40 -1.60
C PRO A 38 5.06 14.87 -2.90
N VAL A 39 4.97 16.18 -3.15
CA VAL A 39 5.62 16.82 -4.30
C VAL A 39 7.14 16.84 -4.10
N GLY A 40 7.90 16.60 -5.17
CA GLY A 40 9.36 16.69 -5.15
C GLY A 40 10.07 15.46 -4.58
N MET A 41 9.36 14.37 -4.33
CA MET A 41 10.00 13.08 -4.01
C MET A 41 10.50 12.42 -5.29
N HIS A 42 11.81 12.14 -5.32
CA HIS A 42 12.47 11.44 -6.42
C HIS A 42 12.94 10.07 -5.94
N TYR A 43 12.79 9.07 -6.82
CA TYR A 43 13.23 7.69 -6.59
C TYR A 43 14.26 7.35 -7.66
N ALA A 44 15.37 6.75 -7.24
CA ALA A 44 16.41 6.33 -8.17
C ALA A 44 15.85 5.29 -9.15
N ALA A 45 16.14 5.47 -10.44
CA ALA A 45 15.71 4.52 -11.45
C ALA A 45 16.30 3.12 -11.21
N PHE A 46 15.51 2.08 -11.44
CA PHE A 46 15.98 0.70 -11.32
C PHE A 46 16.37 0.15 -12.69
N GLY A 47 17.67 0.10 -13.01
CA GLY A 47 18.20 -0.31 -14.32
C GLY A 47 17.97 0.74 -15.42
N MET A 48 18.23 0.39 -16.69
CA MET A 48 18.04 1.28 -17.84
C MET A 48 16.74 0.97 -18.64
N PRO A 49 16.11 1.97 -19.29
CA PRO A 49 14.99 1.70 -20.19
C PRO A 49 15.33 0.59 -21.20
N GLY A 50 14.43 -0.38 -21.34
CA GLY A 50 14.64 -1.56 -22.20
C GLY A 50 15.47 -2.70 -21.60
N THR A 51 15.96 -2.60 -20.34
CA THR A 51 16.59 -3.73 -19.64
C THR A 51 15.66 -4.96 -19.65
N PRO A 52 16.08 -6.12 -20.19
CA PRO A 52 15.25 -7.32 -20.29
C PRO A 52 14.71 -7.79 -18.93
N LEU A 53 13.52 -8.41 -18.91
CA LEU A 53 12.86 -8.89 -17.69
C LEU A 53 13.77 -9.82 -16.87
N ALA A 54 14.47 -10.74 -17.53
CA ALA A 54 15.39 -11.65 -16.86
C ALA A 54 16.51 -10.90 -16.11
N GLN A 55 17.01 -9.80 -16.67
CA GLN A 55 18.05 -8.98 -16.04
C GLN A 55 17.48 -8.17 -14.87
N LEU A 56 16.27 -7.60 -15.00
CA LEU A 56 15.58 -6.92 -13.88
C LEU A 56 15.40 -7.88 -12.69
N ARG A 57 14.93 -9.11 -12.97
CA ARG A 57 14.74 -10.16 -11.96
C ARG A 57 16.05 -10.52 -11.28
N ALA A 58 17.11 -10.75 -12.06
CA ALA A 58 18.42 -11.10 -11.51
C ALA A 58 19.01 -10.00 -10.61
N MET A 59 18.91 -8.73 -11.04
CA MET A 59 19.37 -7.58 -10.25
C MET A 59 18.61 -7.46 -8.92
N ALA A 60 17.29 -7.61 -8.96
CA ALA A 60 16.44 -7.54 -7.78
C ALA A 60 16.66 -8.72 -6.82
N SER A 61 16.76 -9.94 -7.34
CA SER A 61 17.10 -11.13 -6.54
C SER A 61 18.45 -10.97 -5.84
N ALA A 62 19.46 -10.43 -6.51
CA ALA A 62 20.78 -10.22 -5.91
C ALA A 62 20.72 -9.21 -4.76
N ARG A 63 19.99 -8.10 -4.92
CA ARG A 63 19.81 -7.09 -3.86
C ARG A 63 19.04 -7.66 -2.66
N LEU A 64 17.97 -8.42 -2.90
CA LEU A 64 17.20 -9.06 -1.83
C LEU A 64 18.00 -10.14 -1.10
N ALA A 65 18.85 -10.90 -1.79
CA ALA A 65 19.69 -11.91 -1.17
C ALA A 65 20.67 -11.33 -0.13
N VAL A 66 21.16 -10.10 -0.33
CA VAL A 66 21.99 -9.38 0.66
C VAL A 66 21.21 -9.13 1.96
N LEU A 67 19.89 -8.99 1.87
CA LEU A 67 19.00 -8.81 3.01
C LEU A 67 18.52 -10.14 3.63
N GLY A 68 18.94 -11.28 3.08
CA GLY A 68 18.42 -12.60 3.45
C GLY A 68 17.00 -12.87 2.93
N LEU A 69 16.58 -12.18 1.87
CA LEU A 69 15.26 -12.29 1.27
C LEU A 69 15.32 -12.94 -0.13
N GLU A 70 14.25 -13.65 -0.48
CA GLU A 70 14.01 -14.19 -1.82
C GLU A 70 13.07 -13.27 -2.62
N ALA A 71 13.31 -13.15 -3.92
CA ALA A 71 12.33 -12.58 -4.85
C ALA A 71 11.45 -13.71 -5.42
N ALA A 72 10.12 -13.53 -5.35
CA ALA A 72 9.18 -14.32 -6.14
C ALA A 72 8.56 -13.46 -7.25
N TRP A 73 8.38 -14.08 -8.40
CA TRP A 73 7.88 -13.44 -9.63
C TRP A 73 6.46 -13.88 -9.99
N GLN A 74 5.80 -14.53 -9.04
CA GLN A 74 4.44 -15.06 -9.13
C GLN A 74 3.86 -15.14 -7.71
N ALA A 75 2.54 -14.99 -7.62
CA ALA A 75 1.76 -15.21 -6.40
C ALA A 75 0.41 -15.82 -6.81
N PRO A 76 -0.24 -16.65 -5.98
CA PRO A 76 -1.58 -17.17 -6.27
C PRO A 76 -2.60 -16.07 -6.57
N GLU A 77 -2.43 -14.91 -5.94
CA GLU A 77 -3.33 -13.77 -6.02
C GLU A 77 -3.01 -12.84 -7.19
N GLY A 78 -1.93 -13.05 -7.97
CA GLY A 78 -1.51 -12.09 -8.99
C GLY A 78 -0.94 -12.72 -10.25
N GLU A 79 -0.87 -11.93 -11.30
CA GLU A 79 -0.32 -12.33 -12.59
C GLU A 79 1.20 -12.06 -12.65
N ALA A 80 1.94 -12.88 -13.39
CA ALA A 80 3.37 -12.64 -13.60
C ALA A 80 3.59 -11.52 -14.63
N PHE A 81 4.65 -10.72 -14.45
CA PHE A 81 5.12 -9.81 -15.48
C PHE A 81 5.69 -10.58 -16.69
N ASP A 82 5.39 -10.10 -17.90
CA ASP A 82 5.91 -10.60 -19.17
C ASP A 82 7.08 -9.74 -19.67
N ASP A 83 7.87 -10.24 -20.63
CA ASP A 83 9.03 -9.50 -21.18
C ASP A 83 8.63 -8.44 -22.23
N GLY A 84 7.40 -7.91 -22.12
CA GLY A 84 6.90 -6.80 -22.91
C GLY A 84 7.46 -5.46 -22.40
N ALA A 85 7.56 -4.47 -23.29
CA ALA A 85 8.10 -3.15 -22.94
C ALA A 85 7.34 -2.47 -21.78
N GLU A 86 6.01 -2.56 -21.78
CA GLU A 86 5.14 -2.01 -20.73
C GLU A 86 5.37 -2.70 -19.37
N ASP A 87 5.31 -4.03 -19.34
CA ASP A 87 5.50 -4.79 -18.10
C ASP A 87 6.91 -4.62 -17.51
N ARG A 88 7.93 -4.50 -18.35
CA ARG A 88 9.28 -4.15 -17.90
C ARG A 88 9.33 -2.79 -17.25
N GLU A 89 8.69 -1.77 -17.81
CA GLU A 89 8.68 -0.42 -17.23
C GLU A 89 7.90 -0.37 -15.91
N ARG A 90 6.75 -1.05 -15.86
CA ARG A 90 5.96 -1.20 -14.63
C ARG A 90 6.75 -1.90 -13.53
N LEU A 91 7.43 -3.00 -13.85
CA LEU A 91 8.29 -3.70 -12.89
C LEU A 91 9.47 -2.82 -12.45
N ARG A 92 10.11 -2.07 -13.36
CA ARG A 92 11.18 -1.12 -13.01
C ARG A 92 10.70 -0.08 -12.01
N GLY A 93 9.54 0.52 -12.26
CA GLY A 93 8.93 1.49 -11.34
C GLY A 93 8.65 0.90 -9.97
N LEU A 94 8.09 -0.31 -9.92
CA LEU A 94 7.83 -1.01 -8.65
C LEU A 94 9.14 -1.32 -7.89
N LEU A 95 10.14 -1.88 -8.56
CA LEU A 95 11.44 -2.23 -7.96
C LEU A 95 12.24 -1.01 -7.50
N ALA A 96 12.11 0.12 -8.21
CA ALA A 96 12.74 1.39 -7.84
C ALA A 96 12.26 1.92 -6.47
N VAL A 97 11.05 1.54 -6.05
CA VAL A 97 10.47 1.94 -4.76
C VAL A 97 10.66 0.86 -3.71
N VAL A 98 10.29 -0.39 -4.03
CA VAL A 98 10.22 -1.46 -3.04
C VAL A 98 11.60 -1.86 -2.52
N LEU A 99 12.60 -2.04 -3.40
CA LEU A 99 13.90 -2.54 -2.95
C LEU A 99 14.62 -1.54 -2.03
N PRO A 100 14.75 -0.25 -2.39
CA PRO A 100 15.38 0.72 -1.49
C PRO A 100 14.64 0.90 -0.16
N ALA A 101 13.32 0.68 -0.12
CA ALA A 101 12.55 0.73 1.12
C ALA A 101 12.94 -0.41 2.06
N TYR A 102 13.15 -1.64 1.55
CA TYR A 102 13.58 -2.78 2.36
C TYR A 102 15.05 -2.71 2.80
N GLU A 103 15.93 -2.11 1.99
CA GLU A 103 17.35 -1.93 2.32
C GLU A 103 17.60 -1.02 3.53
N ARG A 104 16.57 -0.35 4.03
CA ARG A 104 16.61 0.46 5.26
C ARG A 104 16.55 -0.38 6.52
N TYR A 105 16.11 -1.63 6.42
CA TYR A 105 15.92 -2.50 7.57
C TYR A 105 17.13 -3.44 7.73
N PRO A 106 17.67 -3.59 8.95
CA PRO A 106 18.70 -4.58 9.21
C PRO A 106 18.21 -6.00 8.86
N PRO A 107 19.02 -6.84 8.20
CA PRO A 107 18.65 -8.22 7.88
C PRO A 107 18.21 -9.02 9.12
N ALA A 108 18.82 -8.76 10.27
CA ALA A 108 18.46 -9.40 11.54
C ALA A 108 17.01 -9.09 11.98
N LEU A 109 16.50 -7.88 11.70
CA LEU A 109 15.11 -7.53 11.96
C LEU A 109 14.18 -8.31 11.03
N LEU A 110 14.48 -8.33 9.73
CA LEU A 110 13.67 -9.03 8.73
C LEU A 110 13.58 -10.54 9.03
N ALA A 111 14.70 -11.13 9.45
CA ALA A 111 14.75 -12.52 9.92
C ALA A 111 13.93 -12.73 11.21
N ARG A 112 13.98 -11.80 12.17
CA ARG A 112 13.23 -11.88 13.45
C ARG A 112 11.72 -11.91 13.23
N ILE A 113 11.22 -11.17 12.24
CA ILE A 113 9.80 -11.16 11.86
C ILE A 113 9.48 -12.26 10.84
N GLN A 114 10.42 -13.18 10.57
CA GLN A 114 10.26 -14.29 9.63
C GLN A 114 9.73 -13.81 8.28
N LEU A 115 10.23 -12.68 7.78
CA LEU A 115 10.04 -12.31 6.40
C LEU A 115 11.13 -13.02 5.59
N ARG A 116 10.72 -13.86 4.64
CA ARG A 116 11.63 -14.62 3.78
C ARG A 116 11.57 -14.19 2.33
N ARG A 117 10.45 -13.61 1.88
CA ARG A 117 10.21 -13.40 0.46
C ARG A 117 9.41 -12.13 0.17
N LEU A 118 9.77 -11.44 -0.91
CA LEU A 118 8.94 -10.42 -1.55
C LEU A 118 8.40 -10.94 -2.88
N GLU A 119 7.11 -10.76 -3.12
CA GLU A 119 6.44 -11.23 -4.35
C GLU A 119 6.11 -10.04 -5.24
N PHE A 120 6.53 -10.09 -6.50
CA PHE A 120 6.31 -9.02 -7.47
C PHE A 120 5.41 -9.54 -8.59
N VAL A 121 4.21 -8.98 -8.68
CA VAL A 121 3.16 -9.40 -9.61
C VAL A 121 2.49 -8.20 -10.27
N LYS A 122 1.69 -8.43 -11.31
CA LYS A 122 0.72 -7.47 -11.83
C LYS A 122 -0.69 -7.89 -11.41
N ASN A 123 -1.61 -6.93 -11.32
CA ASN A 123 -3.04 -7.20 -11.10
C ASN A 123 -3.37 -8.06 -9.85
N LEU A 124 -2.67 -7.83 -8.73
CA LEU A 124 -2.91 -8.56 -7.48
C LEU A 124 -4.37 -8.41 -7.03
N ARG A 125 -5.03 -9.54 -6.79
CA ARG A 125 -6.44 -9.66 -6.48
C ARG A 125 -6.68 -10.55 -5.26
N VAL A 126 -7.36 -9.99 -4.26
CA VAL A 126 -7.77 -10.70 -3.05
C VAL A 126 -9.30 -10.75 -3.01
N GLY A 127 -9.85 -11.95 -3.24
CA GLY A 127 -11.28 -12.07 -3.55
C GLY A 127 -11.59 -11.32 -4.85
N GLU A 128 -12.50 -10.35 -4.81
CA GLU A 128 -12.83 -9.49 -5.96
C GLU A 128 -11.99 -8.21 -6.02
N GLN A 129 -11.11 -7.97 -5.05
CA GLN A 129 -10.49 -6.67 -4.83
C GLN A 129 -9.10 -6.58 -5.46
N LEU A 130 -8.89 -5.60 -6.34
CA LEU A 130 -7.55 -5.22 -6.78
C LEU A 130 -6.78 -4.53 -5.64
N ARG A 131 -5.54 -4.95 -5.41
CA ARG A 131 -4.66 -4.40 -4.37
C ARG A 131 -3.29 -4.07 -4.93
N ARG A 132 -2.67 -3.03 -4.39
CA ARG A 132 -1.27 -2.66 -4.71
C ARG A 132 -0.26 -3.43 -3.85
N ALA A 133 -0.70 -3.91 -2.69
CA ALA A 133 0.10 -4.73 -1.81
C ALA A 133 -0.80 -5.64 -0.95
N MET A 134 -0.23 -6.69 -0.38
CA MET A 134 -0.91 -7.59 0.54
C MET A 134 0.09 -8.25 1.48
N PRO A 135 -0.19 -8.32 2.79
CA PRO A 135 0.63 -9.07 3.71
C PRO A 135 0.29 -10.55 3.59
N ALA A 136 1.29 -11.42 3.53
CA ALA A 136 1.12 -12.87 3.38
C ALA A 136 1.98 -13.62 4.39
N ALA A 137 1.73 -13.38 5.69
CA ALA A 137 2.52 -13.94 6.80
C ALA A 137 2.40 -15.47 6.90
N GLN A 138 1.36 -16.08 6.36
CA GLN A 138 1.24 -17.55 6.26
C GLN A 138 2.28 -18.14 5.30
N ARG A 139 2.83 -17.32 4.40
CA ARG A 139 3.85 -17.68 3.40
C ARG A 139 5.18 -16.97 3.64
N ASP A 140 5.36 -16.36 4.82
CA ASP A 140 6.55 -15.58 5.18
C ASP A 140 6.88 -14.48 4.15
N SER A 141 5.85 -13.81 3.63
CA SER A 141 6.00 -12.92 2.47
C SER A 141 5.13 -11.68 2.47
N VAL A 142 5.47 -10.73 1.59
CA VAL A 142 4.62 -9.60 1.21
C VAL A 142 4.52 -9.56 -0.32
N ALA A 143 3.30 -9.44 -0.84
CA ALA A 143 3.07 -9.27 -2.26
C ALA A 143 2.92 -7.80 -2.60
N TYR A 144 3.59 -7.37 -3.67
CA TYR A 144 3.53 -6.03 -4.24
C TYR A 144 3.12 -6.11 -5.69
N ALA A 145 2.23 -5.21 -6.08
CA ALA A 145 1.69 -5.20 -7.40
C ALA A 145 1.62 -3.82 -8.03
N ASP A 146 1.98 -3.80 -9.29
CA ASP A 146 1.51 -2.75 -10.17
C ASP A 146 0.10 -3.12 -10.67
N ILE A 147 -0.87 -2.25 -10.41
CA ILE A 147 -2.27 -2.45 -10.84
C ILE A 147 -2.64 -1.65 -12.10
N GLY A 148 -1.65 -1.04 -12.76
CA GLY A 148 -1.85 -0.26 -13.99
C GLY A 148 -2.68 1.01 -13.75
N GLY A 149 -2.85 1.80 -14.81
CA GLY A 149 -3.78 2.93 -14.84
C GLY A 149 -3.17 4.26 -15.33
N PRO A 150 -4.00 5.15 -15.89
CA PRO A 150 -3.53 6.37 -16.59
C PRO A 150 -2.91 7.43 -15.68
N LEU A 151 -3.03 7.30 -14.35
CA LEU A 151 -2.47 8.28 -13.39
C LEU A 151 -1.24 7.77 -12.62
N GLY A 152 -0.79 6.54 -12.88
CA GLY A 152 0.31 5.92 -12.12
C GLY A 152 0.00 5.80 -10.62
N ALA A 153 0.77 5.00 -9.89
CA ALA A 153 0.74 5.08 -8.44
C ALA A 153 1.60 6.26 -8.00
N CYS A 154 1.19 6.98 -6.94
CA CYS A 154 2.14 7.84 -6.24
C CYS A 154 3.30 6.97 -5.74
N ALA A 155 4.54 7.22 -6.18
CA ALA A 155 5.70 6.41 -5.78
C ALA A 155 5.90 6.39 -4.26
N ALA A 156 5.75 7.55 -3.59
CA ALA A 156 5.72 7.62 -2.13
C ALA A 156 4.51 6.90 -1.51
N GLY A 157 3.37 6.87 -2.21
CA GLY A 157 2.22 6.07 -1.83
C GLY A 157 2.47 4.57 -1.93
N ILE A 158 3.34 4.11 -2.84
CA ILE A 158 3.81 2.72 -2.88
C ILE A 158 4.80 2.46 -1.73
N GLU A 159 5.74 3.37 -1.48
CA GLU A 159 6.68 3.24 -0.36
C GLU A 159 5.96 3.16 1.00
N ALA A 160 4.96 4.00 1.22
CA ALA A 160 4.15 3.93 2.44
C ALA A 160 3.45 2.59 2.59
N ARG A 161 2.96 2.01 1.48
CA ARG A 161 2.37 0.67 1.46
C ARG A 161 3.40 -0.42 1.75
N VAL A 162 4.63 -0.28 1.27
CA VAL A 162 5.73 -1.21 1.63
C VAL A 162 5.91 -1.29 3.13
N HIS A 163 5.98 -0.13 3.77
CA HIS A 163 6.16 -0.05 5.22
C HIS A 163 4.90 -0.48 5.98
N HIS A 164 3.72 -0.11 5.49
CA HIS A 164 2.43 -0.54 6.03
C HIS A 164 2.29 -2.07 6.03
N GLU A 165 2.54 -2.75 4.92
CA GLU A 165 2.44 -4.22 4.86
C GLU A 165 3.52 -4.92 5.68
N LEU A 166 4.73 -4.34 5.75
CA LEU A 166 5.76 -4.83 6.65
C LEU A 166 5.29 -4.79 8.11
N TYR A 167 4.57 -3.74 8.50
CA TYR A 167 4.00 -3.65 9.85
C TYR A 167 2.97 -4.74 10.11
N HIS A 168 2.07 -5.02 9.17
CA HIS A 168 1.13 -6.14 9.29
C HIS A 168 1.84 -7.48 9.52
N LEU A 169 3.01 -7.69 8.91
CA LEU A 169 3.85 -8.86 9.24
C LEU A 169 4.43 -8.79 10.64
N ILE A 170 4.96 -7.64 11.09
CA ILE A 170 5.45 -7.46 12.46
C ILE A 170 4.35 -7.85 13.46
N GLU A 171 3.14 -7.33 13.26
CA GLU A 171 1.99 -7.57 14.12
C GLU A 171 1.61 -9.05 14.15
N ALA A 172 1.45 -9.68 12.98
CA ALA A 172 1.12 -11.10 12.88
C ALA A 172 2.16 -12.01 13.56
N ARG A 173 3.41 -11.58 13.68
CA ARG A 173 4.48 -12.37 14.30
C ARG A 173 4.57 -12.19 15.80
N LEU A 174 4.42 -10.96 16.26
CA LEU A 174 4.45 -10.64 17.68
C LEU A 174 3.22 -11.19 18.40
N PHE A 175 2.05 -11.09 17.78
CA PHE A 175 0.78 -11.38 18.44
C PHE A 175 0.06 -12.61 17.90
N LYS A 176 0.58 -13.22 16.81
CA LYS A 176 -0.07 -14.35 16.10
C LYS A 176 -1.48 -14.00 15.60
N ASP A 177 -1.73 -12.72 15.38
CA ASP A 177 -3.01 -12.16 14.95
C ASP A 177 -2.74 -10.84 14.20
N TYR A 178 -3.38 -10.67 13.04
CA TYR A 178 -3.34 -9.44 12.25
C TYR A 178 -4.20 -8.33 12.86
N TYR A 179 -5.20 -8.70 13.66
CA TYR A 179 -6.21 -7.78 14.20
C TYR A 179 -6.00 -7.56 15.69
N TYR A 180 -4.77 -7.71 16.17
CA TYR A 180 -4.48 -7.67 17.59
C TYR A 180 -4.80 -6.29 18.17
N ARG A 181 -5.80 -6.28 19.05
CA ARG A 181 -6.28 -5.08 19.72
C ARG A 181 -5.39 -4.73 20.91
N ASP A 182 -4.21 -4.20 20.60
CA ASP A 182 -3.21 -3.82 21.60
C ASP A 182 -3.77 -2.77 22.59
N PRO A 183 -3.95 -3.12 23.88
CA PRO A 183 -4.50 -2.20 24.86
C PRO A 183 -3.58 -0.99 25.11
N GLN A 184 -2.26 -1.15 24.98
CA GLN A 184 -1.32 -0.04 25.15
C GLN A 184 -1.47 0.96 24.00
N TRP A 185 -1.61 0.48 22.76
CA TRP A 185 -1.89 1.32 21.61
C TRP A 185 -3.23 2.04 21.74
N LEU A 186 -4.28 1.29 22.11
CA LEU A 186 -5.63 1.83 22.21
C LEU A 186 -5.74 2.94 23.26
N ALA A 187 -4.97 2.84 24.36
CA ALA A 187 -4.89 3.87 25.39
C ALA A 187 -4.24 5.18 24.93
N LEU A 188 -3.52 5.19 23.79
CA LEU A 188 -2.94 6.41 23.21
C LEU A 188 -3.98 7.25 22.46
N ASN A 189 -5.17 6.70 22.17
CA ASN A 189 -6.18 7.43 21.44
C ASN A 189 -6.86 8.50 22.29
N PRO A 190 -7.22 9.65 21.68
CA PRO A 190 -8.14 10.58 22.30
C PRO A 190 -9.48 9.91 22.64
N ALA A 191 -10.18 10.45 23.65
CA ALA A 191 -11.51 9.99 23.99
C ALA A 191 -12.46 10.12 22.78
N GLY A 192 -13.30 9.10 22.57
CA GLY A 192 -14.32 9.11 21.52
C GLY A 192 -13.89 8.55 20.16
N ILE A 193 -12.61 8.17 19.98
CA ILE A 193 -12.18 7.44 18.79
C ILE A 193 -12.95 6.13 18.65
N ARG A 194 -13.47 5.89 17.45
CA ARG A 194 -14.16 4.66 17.06
C ARG A 194 -13.55 4.13 15.78
N TYR A 195 -13.05 2.90 15.84
CA TYR A 195 -12.59 2.19 14.66
C TYR A 195 -13.74 1.50 13.94
N GLY A 196 -13.56 1.27 12.65
CA GLY A 196 -14.38 0.38 11.84
C GLY A 196 -14.12 -1.10 12.14
N ALA A 197 -14.49 -1.94 11.17
CA ALA A 197 -14.36 -3.40 11.24
C ALA A 197 -13.11 -3.95 10.51
N GLY A 198 -12.11 -3.08 10.32
CA GLY A 198 -10.81 -3.37 9.73
C GLY A 198 -10.66 -2.91 8.28
N GLY A 199 -9.42 -2.87 7.79
CA GLY A 199 -9.10 -2.32 6.45
C GLY A 199 -9.72 -3.10 5.29
N SER A 200 -10.06 -4.37 5.51
CA SER A 200 -10.86 -5.17 4.56
C SER A 200 -12.20 -4.52 4.17
N THR A 201 -12.72 -3.60 4.99
CA THR A 201 -13.99 -2.88 4.77
C THR A 201 -13.85 -1.55 4.03
N ALA A 202 -12.62 -1.13 3.71
CA ALA A 202 -12.33 0.08 2.95
C ALA A 202 -12.51 -0.07 1.45
N TYR A 203 -12.39 -1.29 0.95
CA TYR A 203 -12.39 -1.59 -0.47
C TYR A 203 -13.80 -1.55 -1.09
N GLY A 204 -13.88 -1.26 -2.38
CA GLY A 204 -15.14 -1.11 -3.13
C GLY A 204 -15.80 0.27 -3.03
N LYS A 205 -15.17 1.22 -2.32
CA LYS A 205 -15.62 2.61 -2.20
C LYS A 205 -14.63 3.54 -2.90
N ALA A 206 -15.13 4.57 -3.57
CA ALA A 206 -14.29 5.70 -3.95
C ALA A 206 -13.83 6.40 -2.66
N PHE A 207 -12.61 6.10 -2.23
CA PHE A 207 -12.05 6.57 -0.97
C PHE A 207 -10.77 7.36 -1.22
N SER A 208 -10.69 8.54 -0.60
CA SER A 208 -9.48 9.35 -0.53
C SER A 208 -8.89 9.21 0.87
N ASN A 209 -7.63 8.77 0.95
CA ASN A 209 -6.94 8.58 2.21
C ASN A 209 -6.36 9.89 2.73
N LEU A 210 -7.24 10.81 3.15
CA LEU A 210 -6.83 12.13 3.61
C LEU A 210 -5.89 12.03 4.81
N GLY A 211 -4.82 12.81 4.77
CA GLY A 211 -3.86 12.94 5.85
C GLY A 211 -4.45 13.66 7.05
N HIS A 212 -4.21 13.12 8.24
CA HIS A 212 -4.60 13.69 9.53
C HIS A 212 -6.04 14.24 9.60
N PRO A 213 -7.06 13.38 9.43
CA PRO A 213 -8.46 13.82 9.37
C PRO A 213 -9.00 14.27 10.73
N GLN A 214 -8.40 13.80 11.83
CA GLN A 214 -8.75 14.15 13.21
C GLN A 214 -7.61 13.82 14.17
N ALA A 215 -7.71 14.35 15.40
CA ALA A 215 -6.74 14.10 16.47
C ALA A 215 -6.51 12.59 16.70
N GLY A 216 -5.25 12.23 16.91
CA GLY A 216 -4.76 10.86 17.09
C GLY A 216 -4.67 10.04 15.81
N MET A 217 -5.13 10.49 14.65
CA MET A 217 -5.17 9.71 13.42
C MET A 217 -4.24 10.28 12.36
N VAL A 218 -3.36 9.45 11.79
CA VAL A 218 -2.42 9.90 10.76
C VAL A 218 -3.07 10.00 9.38
N SER A 219 -4.13 9.22 9.16
CA SER A 219 -4.85 9.18 7.88
C SER A 219 -6.32 8.79 8.08
N ALA A 220 -7.16 9.03 7.09
CA ALA A 220 -8.55 8.56 7.08
C ALA A 220 -8.62 7.02 7.07
N TYR A 221 -7.63 6.34 6.50
CA TYR A 221 -7.57 4.90 6.45
C TYR A 221 -7.26 4.28 7.81
N ALA A 222 -6.50 4.97 8.67
CA ALA A 222 -6.23 4.56 10.05
C ALA A 222 -7.51 4.29 10.87
N LEU A 223 -8.63 4.91 10.50
CA LEU A 223 -9.91 4.70 11.21
C LEU A 223 -10.60 3.38 10.89
N TYR A 224 -10.13 2.63 9.90
CA TYR A 224 -10.75 1.36 9.54
C TYR A 224 -10.56 0.29 10.62
N GLY A 225 -9.44 0.30 11.35
CA GLY A 225 -9.17 -0.67 12.40
C GLY A 225 -7.92 -0.30 13.22
N PRO A 226 -7.77 -0.81 14.46
CA PRO A 226 -6.54 -0.60 15.23
C PRO A 226 -5.28 -1.11 14.51
N GLU A 227 -5.40 -2.19 13.76
CA GLU A 227 -4.34 -2.75 12.91
C GLU A 227 -3.93 -1.76 11.81
N GLU A 228 -4.91 -1.13 11.15
CA GLU A 228 -4.64 -0.16 10.09
C GLU A 228 -4.08 1.14 10.65
N ASP A 229 -4.52 1.57 11.83
CA ASP A 229 -3.95 2.74 12.51
C ASP A 229 -2.46 2.54 12.81
N LYS A 230 -2.11 1.39 13.35
CA LYS A 230 -0.72 1.03 13.61
C LYS A 230 0.10 0.95 12.32
N ALA A 231 -0.42 0.26 11.30
CA ALA A 231 0.24 0.10 10.01
C ALA A 231 0.40 1.43 9.25
N GLU A 232 -0.60 2.31 9.31
CA GLU A 232 -0.55 3.65 8.71
C GLU A 232 0.45 4.54 9.46
N VAL A 233 0.45 4.57 10.79
CA VAL A 233 1.44 5.36 11.54
C VAL A 233 2.85 4.89 11.21
N PHE A 234 3.09 3.58 11.14
CA PHE A 234 4.37 3.02 10.76
C PHE A 234 4.73 3.39 9.30
N GLY A 235 3.80 3.21 8.36
CA GLY A 235 3.99 3.51 6.95
C GLY A 235 4.35 4.98 6.69
N TRP A 236 3.62 5.89 7.33
CA TRP A 236 3.88 7.32 7.25
C TRP A 236 5.19 7.70 7.93
N MET A 237 5.53 7.11 9.07
CA MET A 237 6.77 7.37 9.79
C MET A 237 8.02 7.01 8.99
N MET A 238 7.96 5.94 8.19
CA MET A 238 9.12 5.41 7.46
C MET A 238 9.28 5.99 6.04
N THR A 239 8.29 6.75 5.55
CA THR A 239 8.27 7.32 4.18
C THR A 239 8.63 8.81 4.21
N PRO A 240 9.74 9.28 3.60
CA PRO A 240 10.28 10.61 3.86
C PRO A 240 9.33 11.82 3.73
N GLY A 241 8.58 11.89 2.64
CA GLY A 241 7.60 12.95 2.41
C GLY A 241 6.42 12.92 3.40
N TYR A 242 5.99 11.73 3.82
CA TYR A 242 4.93 11.54 4.82
C TYR A 242 5.42 11.74 6.25
N ALA A 243 6.62 11.26 6.57
CA ALA A 243 7.23 11.35 7.87
C ALA A 243 7.43 12.81 8.29
N SER A 244 7.82 13.68 7.34
CA SER A 244 7.91 15.11 7.56
C SER A 244 6.57 15.76 7.90
N ARG A 245 5.45 15.29 7.33
CA ARG A 245 4.11 15.77 7.67
C ARG A 245 3.65 15.25 9.03
N LEU A 246 3.83 13.95 9.26
CA LEU A 246 3.53 13.30 10.54
C LEU A 246 4.29 13.94 11.71
N ARG A 247 5.55 14.35 11.52
CA ARG A 247 6.31 15.13 12.51
C ARG A 247 5.62 16.44 12.86
N ARG A 248 5.25 17.24 11.87
CA ARG A 248 4.57 18.53 12.08
C ARG A 248 3.20 18.37 12.75
N TRP A 249 2.44 17.33 12.40
CA TRP A 249 1.18 17.04 13.07
C TRP A 249 1.40 16.64 14.53
N ALA A 250 2.40 15.81 14.79
CA ALA A 250 2.75 15.38 16.15
C ALA A 250 3.24 16.53 17.06
N GLU A 251 3.71 17.65 16.52
CA GLU A 251 4.03 18.85 17.32
C GLU A 251 2.77 19.47 17.96
N GLN A 252 1.60 19.25 17.36
CA GLN A 252 0.32 19.83 17.78
C GLN A 252 -0.70 18.78 18.26
N ASP A 253 -0.41 17.50 18.03
CA ASP A 253 -1.25 16.36 18.40
C ASP A 253 -0.48 15.39 19.32
N PRO A 254 -0.70 15.48 20.64
CA PRO A 254 -0.04 14.61 21.61
C PRO A 254 -0.31 13.12 21.42
N ALA A 255 -1.48 12.75 20.89
CA ALA A 255 -1.80 11.34 20.65
C ALA A 255 -0.99 10.80 19.47
N LEU A 256 -0.84 11.57 18.39
CA LEU A 256 0.08 11.20 17.30
C LEU A 256 1.54 11.17 17.75
N ALA A 257 1.97 12.12 18.60
CA ALA A 257 3.31 12.09 19.18
C ALA A 257 3.56 10.79 19.98
N ALA A 258 2.61 10.40 20.84
CA ALA A 258 2.70 9.18 21.62
C ALA A 258 2.73 7.92 20.75
N LYS A 259 1.91 7.86 19.69
CA LYS A 259 1.90 6.74 18.73
C LYS A 259 3.22 6.61 17.98
N ARG A 260 3.81 7.72 17.54
CA ARG A 260 5.15 7.73 16.93
C ARG A 260 6.21 7.20 17.90
N GLN A 261 6.18 7.66 19.15
CA GLN A 261 7.10 7.18 20.18
C GLN A 261 6.95 5.68 20.43
N PHE A 262 5.70 5.18 20.50
CA PHE A 262 5.41 3.76 20.61
C PHE A 262 6.04 2.95 19.47
N MET A 263 5.83 3.39 18.21
CA MET A 263 6.40 2.72 17.05
C MET A 263 7.93 2.78 17.02
N GLY A 264 8.52 3.92 17.41
CA GLY A 264 9.96 4.05 17.51
C GLY A 264 10.57 3.10 18.55
N ALA A 265 9.93 2.97 19.71
CA ALA A 265 10.36 2.03 20.75
C ALA A 265 10.25 0.58 20.29
N LEU A 266 9.15 0.21 19.63
CA LEU A 266 8.96 -1.13 19.06
C LEU A 266 10.05 -1.47 18.03
N LEU A 267 10.35 -0.54 17.13
CA LEU A 267 11.37 -0.73 16.09
C LEU A 267 12.78 -0.84 16.68
N ALA A 268 13.10 -0.05 17.71
CA ALA A 268 14.34 -0.17 18.46
C ALA A 268 14.46 -1.55 19.13
N GLN A 269 13.38 -2.04 19.76
CA GLN A 269 13.38 -3.38 20.35
C GLN A 269 13.58 -4.48 19.29
N LEU A 270 12.84 -4.42 18.17
CA LEU A 270 12.91 -5.41 17.09
C LEU A 270 14.25 -5.42 16.36
N SER A 271 14.92 -4.28 16.28
CA SER A 271 16.25 -4.13 15.69
C SER A 271 17.40 -4.39 16.67
N ALA A 272 17.10 -4.77 17.93
CA ALA A 272 18.09 -4.88 19.01
C ALA A 272 18.92 -3.59 19.19
N GLY A 273 18.26 -2.44 19.03
CA GLY A 273 18.86 -1.11 19.14
C GLY A 273 19.53 -0.60 17.86
N ALA A 274 19.58 -1.38 16.78
CA ALA A 274 20.21 -0.96 15.52
C ALA A 274 19.41 0.12 14.77
N LEU A 275 18.13 0.30 15.09
CA LEU A 275 17.29 1.40 14.62
C LEU A 275 16.73 2.15 15.83
N GLY A 276 17.42 3.20 16.27
CA GLY A 276 16.97 4.09 17.32
C GLY A 276 16.14 5.28 16.80
N PRO A 277 15.55 6.10 17.68
CA PRO A 277 14.74 7.25 17.29
C PRO A 277 15.44 8.23 16.32
N ALA A 278 16.75 8.47 16.51
CA ALA A 278 17.54 9.32 15.63
C ALA A 278 17.72 8.72 14.22
N ASP A 279 17.82 7.39 14.12
CA ASP A 279 17.91 6.70 12.83
C ASP A 279 16.58 6.80 12.08
N LEU A 280 15.45 6.83 12.77
CA LEU A 280 14.13 6.99 12.14
C LEU A 280 13.97 8.36 11.52
N ASP A 281 14.40 9.42 12.22
CA ASP A 281 14.40 10.77 11.67
C ASP A 281 15.35 10.89 10.47
N TRP A 282 16.48 10.18 10.49
CA TRP A 282 17.41 10.13 9.36
C TRP A 282 16.86 9.36 8.16
N LEU A 283 16.28 8.17 8.39
CA LEU A 283 15.63 7.35 7.36
C LEU A 283 14.47 8.12 6.72
N ALA A 284 13.74 8.89 7.52
CA ALA A 284 12.67 9.79 7.10
C ALA A 284 13.17 11.08 6.41
N ALA A 285 14.42 11.47 6.58
CA ALA A 285 14.98 12.67 5.94
C ALA A 285 15.66 12.37 4.60
N ARG A 286 15.89 11.08 4.29
CA ARG A 286 16.61 10.67 3.08
C ARG A 286 15.75 10.92 1.84
N THR A 287 15.98 12.02 1.14
CA THR A 287 15.65 12.13 -0.28
C THR A 287 16.54 11.12 -1.01
N GLN A 288 15.96 10.16 -1.74
CA GLN A 288 16.80 9.28 -2.55
C GLN A 288 17.48 10.13 -3.64
N PRO A 289 18.80 9.95 -3.86
CA PRO A 289 19.52 10.67 -4.91
C PRO A 289 19.04 10.29 -6.31
#